data_AF-A0A2J0YU67-F1
#
_entry.id   AF-A0A2J0YU67-F1
#
_cell.length_a   1.000
_cell.length_b   1.000
_cell.length_c   1.000
_cell.angle_alpha   90.00
_cell.angle_beta   90.00
_cell.angle_gamma   90.00
#
_symmetry.space_group_name_H-M   'P 1'
#
loop_
_entity.id
_entity.type
_entity.pdbx_description
1 polymer ?
#
loop_
_entity_poly.entity_id
_entity_poly.type
_entity_poly.pdbx_seq_one_letter_code
_entity_poly.pdbx_strand_id
1 'polypeptide(L)'
;MAQDPYCYPGTSVLINKFGVRDQEELSLREQVTTNKALRGLERNPVKGNFDRDHLMEIHRRIFQDVYPFAGQQRIYNMSKPEPVLGGASVKYGDHKFMRDLLDHDTKELGRFRWDDNDKAQSAAQFTKVISNIWQAHAFREGNTRTIGVFMHQFAKERGFELDRETMWPAASETRDFLAKATVGDGKDFAKRVLHAHQIAKDRNHPELGRVSSMTAQMLRMMGKPEVQIPQKGDELKGQILTVSYDTALVANARGVHAVDVKNFANTPQTNARVNAVIEHELASKSRSEKGNEKTVADKGRSEDRGAAEKTEKTIKLAPPQSPSKYRSR
;
A
#
# COMPACT_ATOMS: atom_id res chain seq x y z
N MET A 1 -28.99 -28.30 4.26
CA MET A 1 -27.92 -27.44 4.83
C MET A 1 -28.59 -26.36 5.64
N ALA A 2 -28.04 -25.99 6.80
CA ALA A 2 -28.58 -24.85 7.55
C ALA A 2 -28.42 -23.56 6.71
N GLN A 3 -29.41 -22.67 6.76
CA GLN A 3 -29.36 -21.35 6.12
C GLN A 3 -28.18 -20.56 6.70
N ASP A 4 -27.42 -19.87 5.83
CA ASP A 4 -26.35 -18.98 6.27
C ASP A 4 -26.95 -17.80 7.06
N PRO A 5 -26.60 -17.63 8.35
CA PRO A 5 -27.14 -16.56 9.20
C PRO A 5 -26.72 -15.15 8.75
N TYR A 6 -25.71 -15.03 7.88
CA TYR A 6 -25.32 -13.76 7.29
C TYR A 6 -26.15 -13.39 6.06
N CYS A 7 -26.98 -14.28 5.54
CA CYS A 7 -27.80 -14.04 4.35
C CYS A 7 -29.26 -13.78 4.72
N TYR A 8 -29.98 -13.07 3.85
CA TYR A 8 -31.42 -12.96 4.02
C TYR A 8 -32.08 -14.36 3.95
N PRO A 9 -33.16 -14.62 4.70
CA PRO A 9 -33.85 -15.90 4.66
C PRO A 9 -34.26 -16.30 3.24
N GLY A 10 -33.90 -17.51 2.83
CA GLY A 10 -34.23 -18.04 1.49
C GLY A 10 -33.36 -17.51 0.35
N THR A 11 -32.32 -16.72 0.64
CA THR A 11 -31.38 -16.22 -0.39
C THR A 11 -29.93 -16.53 -0.03
N SER A 12 -29.04 -16.37 -1.02
CA SER A 12 -27.58 -16.36 -0.83
C SER A 12 -27.01 -14.95 -0.65
N VAL A 13 -27.87 -13.92 -0.62
CA VAL A 13 -27.46 -12.51 -0.58
C VAL A 13 -27.24 -12.08 0.86
N LEU A 14 -26.05 -11.54 1.12
CA LEU A 14 -25.65 -11.08 2.44
C LEU A 14 -26.53 -9.94 2.95
N ILE A 15 -26.90 -10.01 4.23
CA ILE A 15 -27.55 -8.93 4.96
C ILE A 15 -26.63 -7.71 4.92
N ASN A 16 -27.15 -6.62 4.38
CA ASN A 16 -26.39 -5.40 4.12
C ASN A 16 -27.20 -4.17 4.55
N LYS A 17 -26.50 -3.05 4.79
CA LYS A 17 -27.07 -1.79 5.26
C LYS A 17 -27.92 -1.07 4.20
N PHE A 18 -27.90 -1.52 2.95
CA PHE A 18 -28.71 -0.95 1.87
C PHE A 18 -30.11 -1.59 1.78
N GLY A 19 -30.34 -2.72 2.46
CA GLY A 19 -31.59 -3.49 2.34
C GLY A 19 -31.73 -4.24 0.99
N VAL A 20 -30.67 -4.31 0.19
CA VAL A 20 -30.69 -4.91 -1.15
C VAL A 20 -30.68 -6.43 -1.05
N ARG A 21 -31.53 -7.11 -1.83
CA ARG A 21 -31.63 -8.58 -1.89
C ARG A 21 -31.28 -9.17 -3.26
N ASP A 22 -30.91 -8.32 -4.21
CA ASP A 22 -30.36 -8.71 -5.49
C ASP A 22 -28.81 -8.75 -5.41
N GLN A 23 -28.20 -9.80 -5.96
CA GLN A 23 -26.76 -10.02 -5.81
C GLN A 23 -25.94 -9.09 -6.71
N GLU A 24 -26.42 -8.77 -7.91
CA GLU A 24 -25.70 -7.89 -8.84
C GLU A 24 -25.73 -6.45 -8.32
N GLU A 25 -26.89 -5.98 -7.88
CA GLU A 25 -27.05 -4.67 -7.27
C GLU A 25 -26.22 -4.53 -5.99
N LEU A 26 -26.20 -5.54 -5.11
CA LEU A 26 -25.36 -5.52 -3.92
C LEU A 26 -23.89 -5.41 -4.29
N SER A 27 -23.44 -6.16 -5.31
CA SER A 27 -22.04 -6.17 -5.74
C SER A 27 -21.60 -4.80 -6.25
N LEU A 28 -22.44 -4.12 -7.04
CA LEU A 28 -22.18 -2.75 -7.53
C LEU A 28 -22.11 -1.74 -6.37
N ARG A 29 -23.08 -1.76 -5.46
CA ARG A 29 -23.12 -0.83 -4.32
C ARG A 29 -21.97 -1.07 -3.35
N GLU A 30 -21.63 -2.33 -3.06
CA GLU A 30 -20.48 -2.69 -2.24
C GLU A 30 -19.18 -2.18 -2.88
N GLN A 31 -19.00 -2.40 -4.18
CA GLN A 31 -17.77 -1.98 -4.88
C GLN A 31 -17.58 -0.46 -4.80
N VAL A 32 -18.62 0.33 -5.08
CA VAL A 32 -18.56 1.79 -4.99
C VAL A 32 -18.24 2.25 -3.57
N THR A 33 -18.92 1.67 -2.57
CA THR A 33 -18.76 2.03 -1.15
C THR A 33 -17.37 1.68 -0.62
N THR A 34 -16.92 0.46 -0.89
CA THR A 34 -15.61 -0.02 -0.44
C THR A 34 -14.46 0.69 -1.15
N ASN A 35 -14.59 1.05 -2.44
CA ASN A 35 -13.59 1.86 -3.15
C ASN A 35 -13.41 3.25 -2.53
N LYS A 36 -14.51 3.89 -2.10
CA LYS A 36 -14.46 5.16 -1.36
C LYS A 36 -13.75 4.98 -0.02
N ALA A 37 -14.05 3.93 0.71
CA ALA A 37 -13.41 3.61 1.99
C ALA A 37 -11.89 3.35 1.84
N LEU A 38 -11.48 2.59 0.81
CA LEU A 38 -10.08 2.33 0.50
C LEU A 38 -9.29 3.60 0.20
N ARG A 39 -9.84 4.53 -0.61
CA ARG A 39 -9.24 5.86 -0.83
C ARG A 39 -9.12 6.67 0.45
N GLY A 40 -10.10 6.54 1.35
CA GLY A 40 -10.04 7.16 2.68
C GLY A 40 -8.91 6.59 3.54
N LEU A 41 -8.68 5.28 3.49
CA LEU A 41 -7.61 4.59 4.19
C LEU A 41 -6.21 4.94 3.67
N GLU A 42 -6.07 5.26 2.38
CA GLU A 42 -4.80 5.76 1.82
C GLU A 42 -4.37 7.10 2.43
N ARG A 43 -5.33 7.97 2.76
CA ARG A 43 -5.08 9.29 3.35
C ARG A 43 -4.96 9.23 4.87
N ASN A 44 -5.79 8.42 5.50
CA ASN A 44 -5.81 8.24 6.95
C ASN A 44 -5.78 6.74 7.25
N PRO A 45 -4.59 6.11 7.28
CA PRO A 45 -4.44 4.68 7.56
C PRO A 45 -4.95 4.34 8.96
N VAL A 46 -5.15 3.05 9.23
CA VAL A 46 -5.46 2.63 10.60
C VAL A 46 -4.16 2.68 11.39
N LYS A 47 -4.23 3.20 12.61
CA LYS A 47 -3.10 3.22 13.53
C LYS A 47 -3.23 2.02 14.46
N GLY A 48 -2.16 1.25 14.63
CA GLY A 48 -2.15 0.06 15.47
C GLY A 48 -0.82 -0.67 15.37
N ASN A 49 -0.72 -1.82 16.03
CA ASN A 49 0.55 -2.57 16.13
C ASN A 49 0.66 -3.73 15.14
N PHE A 50 -0.28 -3.81 14.18
CA PHE A 50 -0.45 -4.95 13.27
C PHE A 50 -0.76 -6.25 14.02
N ASP A 51 -1.55 -6.11 15.08
CA ASP A 51 -2.17 -7.20 15.80
C ASP A 51 -3.56 -7.51 15.18
N ARG A 52 -4.24 -8.48 15.79
CA ARG A 52 -5.60 -8.85 15.45
C ARG A 52 -6.54 -7.64 15.45
N ASP A 53 -6.47 -6.76 16.44
CA ASP A 53 -7.42 -5.65 16.58
C ASP A 53 -7.21 -4.61 15.47
N HIS A 54 -5.96 -4.38 15.05
CA HIS A 54 -5.64 -3.61 13.85
C HIS A 54 -6.30 -4.24 12.59
N LEU A 55 -6.21 -5.56 12.43
CA LEU A 55 -6.86 -6.26 11.31
C LEU A 55 -8.39 -6.11 11.33
N MET A 56 -9.02 -6.23 12.51
CA MET A 56 -10.48 -6.03 12.68
C MET A 56 -10.88 -4.60 12.34
N GLU A 57 -10.11 -3.60 12.77
CA GLU A 57 -10.39 -2.19 12.50
C GLU A 57 -10.25 -1.84 11.02
N ILE A 58 -9.26 -2.42 10.31
CA ILE A 58 -9.16 -2.28 8.86
C ILE A 58 -10.41 -2.84 8.18
N HIS A 59 -10.83 -4.05 8.55
CA HIS A 59 -12.05 -4.63 8.00
C HIS A 59 -13.27 -3.76 8.29
N ARG A 60 -13.41 -3.27 9.53
CA ARG A 60 -14.48 -2.36 9.92
C ARG A 60 -14.49 -1.13 9.02
N ARG A 61 -13.35 -0.45 8.84
CA ARG A 61 -13.29 0.77 8.02
C ARG A 61 -13.56 0.53 6.53
N ILE A 62 -13.24 -0.64 5.99
CA ILE A 62 -13.57 -0.98 4.60
C ILE A 62 -15.07 -1.23 4.44
N PHE A 63 -15.69 -1.95 5.37
CA PHE A 63 -17.02 -2.54 5.19
C PHE A 63 -18.12 -1.97 6.08
N GLN A 64 -17.82 -1.02 6.99
CA GLN A 64 -18.78 -0.47 7.96
C GLN A 64 -20.04 0.09 7.32
N ASP A 65 -19.97 0.60 6.10
CA ASP A 65 -21.12 1.21 5.41
C ASP A 65 -21.86 0.21 4.51
N VAL A 66 -21.35 -1.03 4.41
CA VAL A 66 -21.95 -2.13 3.62
C VAL A 66 -22.57 -3.18 4.53
N TYR A 67 -21.80 -3.70 5.48
CA TYR A 67 -22.16 -4.89 6.25
C TYR A 67 -22.33 -4.58 7.74
N PRO A 68 -23.38 -5.11 8.41
CA PRO A 68 -23.53 -4.96 9.86
C PRO A 68 -22.44 -5.68 10.65
N PHE A 69 -21.88 -6.77 10.10
CA PHE A 69 -20.81 -7.55 10.72
C PHE A 69 -19.41 -6.97 10.48
N ALA A 70 -19.28 -5.77 9.92
CA ALA A 70 -17.97 -5.20 9.62
C ALA A 70 -17.09 -5.09 10.88
N GLY A 71 -15.91 -5.72 10.84
CA GLY A 71 -14.97 -5.77 11.96
C GLY A 71 -15.22 -6.91 12.94
N GLN A 72 -16.22 -7.77 12.68
CA GLN A 72 -16.57 -8.91 13.52
C GLN A 72 -16.07 -10.21 12.89
N GLN A 73 -15.61 -11.12 13.74
CA GLN A 73 -15.20 -12.45 13.33
C GLN A 73 -16.41 -13.29 12.91
N ARG A 74 -16.21 -14.20 11.95
CA ARG A 74 -17.24 -15.16 11.57
C ARG A 74 -17.57 -16.11 12.71
N ILE A 75 -18.79 -16.61 12.72
CA ILE A 75 -19.35 -17.41 13.82
C ILE A 75 -19.45 -18.92 13.52
N TYR A 76 -19.02 -19.36 12.34
CA TYR A 76 -18.99 -20.77 11.96
C TYR A 76 -17.85 -21.06 10.98
N ASN A 77 -17.53 -22.33 10.79
CA ASN A 77 -16.49 -22.79 9.87
C ASN A 77 -16.93 -22.72 8.41
N MET A 78 -16.10 -22.08 7.58
CA MET A 78 -16.40 -21.86 6.17
C MET A 78 -15.55 -22.77 5.28
N SER A 79 -16.09 -23.08 4.12
CA SER A 79 -15.37 -23.64 2.98
C SER A 79 -15.69 -22.76 1.78
N LYS A 80 -14.68 -22.39 0.98
CA LYS A 80 -14.85 -21.54 -0.19
C LYS A 80 -14.06 -22.14 -1.35
N PRO A 81 -14.70 -22.45 -2.49
CA PRO A 81 -13.99 -23.02 -3.61
C PRO A 81 -12.97 -22.01 -4.15
N GLU A 82 -11.72 -22.46 -4.30
CA GLU A 82 -10.63 -21.70 -4.90
C GLU A 82 -10.38 -22.24 -6.31
N PRO A 83 -10.66 -21.47 -7.39
CA PRO A 83 -10.44 -21.92 -8.76
C PRO A 83 -9.00 -22.38 -9.03
N VAL A 84 -8.03 -21.67 -8.44
CA VAL A 84 -6.60 -21.98 -8.55
C VAL A 84 -6.21 -23.32 -7.91
N LEU A 85 -7.07 -23.88 -7.05
CA LEU A 85 -6.90 -25.19 -6.42
C LEU A 85 -7.86 -26.24 -7.02
N GLY A 86 -8.34 -26.03 -8.25
CA GLY A 86 -9.28 -26.94 -8.90
C GLY A 86 -10.66 -26.97 -8.23
N GLY A 87 -11.07 -25.87 -7.58
CA GLY A 87 -12.34 -25.77 -6.85
C GLY A 87 -12.28 -26.29 -5.42
N ALA A 88 -11.14 -26.85 -4.97
CA ALA A 88 -10.94 -27.18 -3.57
C ALA A 88 -10.89 -25.92 -2.69
N SER A 89 -11.30 -26.05 -1.43
CA SER A 89 -11.13 -24.98 -0.44
C SER A 89 -9.80 -25.17 0.28
N VAL A 90 -9.19 -24.04 0.66
CA VAL A 90 -8.16 -24.03 1.70
C VAL A 90 -8.77 -24.52 3.02
N LYS A 91 -7.95 -25.17 3.85
CA LYS A 91 -8.31 -25.49 5.24
C LYS A 91 -8.23 -24.21 6.07
N TYR A 92 -9.35 -23.51 6.17
CA TYR A 92 -9.46 -22.31 6.99
C TYR A 92 -9.42 -22.63 8.49
N GLY A 93 -9.05 -21.63 9.29
CA GLY A 93 -8.99 -21.76 10.76
C GLY A 93 -10.34 -22.13 11.38
N ASP A 94 -10.34 -22.73 12.56
CA ASP A 94 -11.58 -22.94 13.30
C ASP A 94 -12.05 -21.61 13.92
N HIS A 95 -13.32 -21.25 13.71
CA HIS A 95 -13.90 -20.02 14.24
C HIS A 95 -13.80 -19.93 15.77
N LYS A 96 -13.82 -21.06 16.48
CA LYS A 96 -13.73 -21.10 17.95
C LYS A 96 -12.35 -20.69 18.47
N PHE A 97 -11.32 -20.88 17.66
CA PHE A 97 -9.92 -20.56 17.99
C PHE A 97 -9.41 -19.34 17.21
N MET A 98 -10.29 -18.59 16.54
CA MET A 98 -9.93 -17.49 15.65
C MET A 98 -9.04 -16.45 16.34
N ARG A 99 -9.34 -16.13 17.60
CA ARG A 99 -8.55 -15.18 18.40
C ARG A 99 -7.11 -15.67 18.55
N ASP A 100 -6.94 -16.91 18.99
CA ASP A 100 -5.62 -17.47 19.29
C ASP A 100 -4.80 -17.68 18.00
N LEU A 101 -5.46 -18.07 16.91
CA LEU A 101 -4.84 -18.18 15.58
C LEU A 101 -4.29 -16.83 15.09
N LEU A 102 -5.12 -15.78 15.14
CA LEU A 102 -4.69 -14.45 14.70
C LEU A 102 -3.63 -13.86 15.62
N ASP A 103 -3.73 -14.07 16.93
CA ASP A 103 -2.72 -13.59 17.89
C ASP A 103 -1.36 -14.27 17.66
N HIS A 104 -1.37 -15.56 17.36
CA HIS A 104 -0.16 -16.28 16.95
C HIS A 104 0.44 -15.70 15.66
N ASP A 105 -0.34 -15.62 14.58
CA ASP A 105 0.19 -15.25 13.26
C ASP A 105 0.60 -13.77 13.18
N THR A 106 -0.14 -12.88 13.85
CA THR A 106 0.23 -11.46 13.93
C THR A 106 1.46 -11.23 14.82
N LYS A 107 1.69 -12.07 15.83
CA LYS A 107 2.94 -12.05 16.61
C LYS A 107 4.14 -12.47 15.78
N GLU A 108 4.01 -13.48 14.92
CA GLU A 108 5.06 -13.85 13.96
C GLU A 108 5.33 -12.69 12.97
N LEU A 109 4.27 -12.01 12.49
CA LEU A 109 4.43 -10.81 11.67
C LEU A 109 5.17 -9.68 12.41
N GLY A 110 4.90 -9.48 13.69
CA GLY A 110 5.58 -8.47 14.51
C GLY A 110 7.11 -8.68 14.60
N ARG A 111 7.58 -9.92 14.43
CA ARG A 111 9.00 -10.29 14.40
C ARG A 111 9.64 -10.14 13.02
N PHE A 112 8.85 -10.14 11.96
CA PHE A 112 9.35 -10.04 10.59
C PHE A 112 10.14 -8.74 10.36
N ARG A 113 11.29 -8.85 9.70
CA ARG A 113 12.10 -7.73 9.23
C ARG A 113 12.50 -8.00 7.80
N TRP A 114 12.38 -6.98 6.95
CA TRP A 114 12.85 -7.06 5.58
C TRP A 114 14.36 -6.84 5.53
N ASP A 115 15.08 -7.69 4.82
CA ASP A 115 16.50 -7.53 4.53
C ASP A 115 16.72 -7.31 3.03
N ASP A 116 17.26 -6.15 2.66
CA ASP A 116 17.60 -5.81 1.28
C ASP A 116 18.78 -6.65 0.75
N ASN A 117 19.58 -7.29 1.61
CA ASN A 117 20.67 -8.19 1.21
C ASN A 117 20.17 -9.59 0.87
N ASP A 118 19.09 -10.05 1.53
CA ASP A 118 18.41 -11.31 1.22
C ASP A 118 16.91 -11.08 0.95
N LYS A 119 16.64 -10.39 -0.16
CA LYS A 119 15.28 -10.06 -0.58
C LYS A 119 14.46 -11.32 -0.85
N ALA A 120 15.08 -12.35 -1.43
CA ALA A 120 14.39 -13.57 -1.82
C ALA A 120 13.87 -14.32 -0.59
N GLN A 121 14.71 -14.47 0.45
CA GLN A 121 14.28 -15.05 1.72
C GLN A 121 13.26 -14.16 2.43
N SER A 122 13.50 -12.84 2.46
CA SER A 122 12.56 -11.88 3.05
C SER A 122 11.17 -11.98 2.42
N ALA A 123 11.09 -12.03 1.09
CA ALA A 123 9.83 -12.17 0.38
C ALA A 123 9.14 -13.51 0.68
N ALA A 124 9.88 -14.62 0.70
CA ALA A 124 9.33 -15.93 1.02
C ALA A 124 8.78 -15.99 2.45
N GLN A 125 9.50 -15.45 3.43
CA GLN A 125 9.05 -15.37 4.82
C GLN A 125 7.82 -14.48 4.97
N PHE A 126 7.83 -13.30 4.34
CA PHE A 126 6.70 -12.37 4.37
C PHE A 126 5.44 -13.00 3.76
N THR A 127 5.57 -13.63 2.58
CA THR A 127 4.51 -14.39 1.92
C THR A 127 3.93 -15.46 2.83
N LYS A 128 4.78 -16.24 3.51
CA LYS A 128 4.33 -17.29 4.43
C LYS A 128 3.48 -16.70 5.57
N VAL A 129 4.00 -15.69 6.26
CA VAL A 129 3.30 -15.10 7.42
C VAL A 129 1.98 -14.46 7.00
N ILE A 130 1.96 -13.67 5.92
CA ILE A 130 0.73 -13.04 5.42
C ILE A 130 -0.31 -14.09 4.98
N SER A 131 0.13 -15.19 4.37
CA SER A 131 -0.76 -16.27 3.96
C SER A 131 -1.37 -17.01 5.14
N ASN A 132 -0.65 -17.18 6.26
CA ASN A 132 -1.20 -17.74 7.49
C ASN A 132 -2.32 -16.85 8.07
N ILE A 133 -2.09 -15.53 8.13
CA ILE A 133 -3.12 -14.58 8.61
C ILE A 133 -4.36 -14.64 7.70
N TRP A 134 -4.17 -14.73 6.37
CA TRP A 134 -5.29 -14.89 5.44
C TRP A 134 -5.99 -16.26 5.60
N GLN A 135 -5.25 -17.33 5.88
CA GLN A 135 -5.76 -18.68 6.11
C GLN A 135 -6.66 -18.78 7.35
N ALA A 136 -6.44 -17.95 8.38
CA ALA A 136 -7.39 -17.85 9.48
C ALA A 136 -8.81 -17.52 8.97
N HIS A 137 -8.90 -16.71 7.91
CA HIS A 137 -10.13 -16.32 7.22
C HIS A 137 -11.16 -15.77 8.20
N ALA A 138 -10.76 -14.70 8.90
CA ALA A 138 -11.44 -14.22 10.10
C ALA A 138 -12.87 -13.73 9.87
N PHE A 139 -13.17 -13.23 8.68
CA PHE A 139 -14.43 -12.55 8.38
C PHE A 139 -15.31 -13.39 7.46
N ARG A 140 -16.62 -13.09 7.44
CA ARG A 140 -17.57 -13.74 6.53
C ARG A 140 -17.31 -13.40 5.06
N GLU A 141 -16.92 -12.17 4.76
CA GLU A 141 -16.54 -11.68 3.43
C GLU A 141 -15.56 -10.52 3.61
N GLY A 142 -14.72 -10.22 2.62
CA GLY A 142 -13.78 -9.10 2.69
C GLY A 142 -12.36 -9.46 3.15
N ASN A 143 -12.08 -10.76 3.37
CA ASN A 143 -10.78 -11.25 3.85
C ASN A 143 -9.61 -10.76 2.97
N THR A 144 -9.65 -11.00 1.66
CA THR A 144 -8.56 -10.62 0.75
C THR A 144 -8.30 -9.11 0.73
N ARG A 145 -9.35 -8.29 0.61
CA ARG A 145 -9.20 -6.81 0.63
C ARG A 145 -8.63 -6.28 1.95
N THR A 146 -9.05 -6.88 3.06
CA THR A 146 -8.54 -6.53 4.39
C THR A 146 -7.05 -6.86 4.51
N ILE A 147 -6.65 -8.08 4.11
CA ILE A 147 -5.25 -8.51 4.13
C ILE A 147 -4.39 -7.63 3.22
N GLY A 148 -4.89 -7.21 2.06
CA GLY A 148 -4.15 -6.31 1.18
C GLY A 148 -3.85 -4.95 1.78
N VAL A 149 -4.83 -4.34 2.45
CA VAL A 149 -4.62 -3.08 3.17
C VAL A 149 -3.68 -3.28 4.36
N PHE A 150 -3.89 -4.35 5.14
CA PHE A 150 -3.06 -4.68 6.30
C PHE A 150 -1.59 -4.87 5.93
N MET A 151 -1.33 -5.69 4.91
CA MET A 151 0.00 -5.94 4.35
C MET A 151 0.64 -4.67 3.80
N HIS A 152 -0.10 -3.85 3.04
CA HIS A 152 0.42 -2.60 2.47
C HIS A 152 0.80 -1.58 3.55
N GLN A 153 -0.06 -1.39 4.56
CA GLN A 153 0.24 -0.52 5.70
C GLN A 153 1.46 -1.05 6.49
N PHE A 154 1.55 -2.37 6.71
CA PHE A 154 2.68 -2.99 7.39
C PHE A 154 3.99 -2.75 6.65
N ALA A 155 4.04 -3.05 5.35
CA ALA A 155 5.24 -2.87 4.55
C ALA A 155 5.70 -1.41 4.52
N LYS A 156 4.75 -0.47 4.43
CA LYS A 156 5.03 0.96 4.45
C LYS A 156 5.60 1.42 5.80
N GLU A 157 4.98 1.06 6.91
CA GLU A 157 5.44 1.46 8.25
C GLU A 157 6.79 0.82 8.61
N ARG A 158 7.08 -0.37 8.08
CA ARG A 158 8.34 -1.09 8.31
C ARG A 158 9.44 -0.79 7.28
N GLY A 159 9.22 0.18 6.39
CA GLY A 159 10.26 0.70 5.49
C GLY A 159 10.59 -0.17 4.27
N PHE A 160 9.75 -1.16 3.93
CA PHE A 160 9.91 -2.00 2.73
C PHE A 160 8.69 -1.87 1.82
N GLU A 161 8.34 -0.64 1.45
CA GLU A 161 7.14 -0.34 0.67
C GLU A 161 6.91 -1.32 -0.49
N LEU A 162 5.67 -1.76 -0.65
CA LEU A 162 5.21 -2.57 -1.77
C LEU A 162 4.33 -1.72 -2.67
N ASP A 163 4.67 -1.68 -3.95
CA ASP A 163 3.87 -0.97 -4.93
C ASP A 163 2.47 -1.58 -5.00
N ARG A 164 1.44 -0.75 -4.75
CA ARG A 164 0.07 -1.23 -4.64
C ARG A 164 -0.48 -1.79 -5.96
N GLU A 165 -0.22 -1.11 -7.08
CA GLU A 165 -0.73 -1.54 -8.40
C GLU A 165 -0.09 -2.86 -8.81
N THR A 166 1.23 -2.97 -8.57
CA THR A 166 1.95 -4.22 -8.77
C THR A 166 1.42 -5.28 -7.83
N MET A 167 1.32 -5.04 -6.52
CA MET A 167 0.91 -6.08 -5.58
C MET A 167 -0.57 -6.48 -5.68
N TRP A 168 -1.44 -5.58 -6.14
CA TRP A 168 -2.89 -5.71 -6.02
C TRP A 168 -3.67 -5.22 -7.26
N PRO A 169 -3.39 -5.76 -8.46
CA PRO A 169 -4.10 -5.33 -9.68
C PRO A 169 -5.58 -5.70 -9.63
N ALA A 170 -5.91 -6.87 -9.05
CA ALA A 170 -7.26 -7.38 -8.90
C ALA A 170 -7.38 -8.25 -7.63
N ALA A 171 -8.51 -8.18 -6.95
CA ALA A 171 -8.74 -8.95 -5.72
C ALA A 171 -8.78 -10.48 -5.96
N SER A 172 -9.20 -10.92 -7.16
CA SER A 172 -9.19 -12.33 -7.56
C SER A 172 -7.77 -12.86 -7.70
N GLU A 173 -6.90 -12.14 -8.42
CA GLU A 173 -5.51 -12.56 -8.62
C GLU A 173 -4.76 -12.62 -7.28
N THR A 174 -4.99 -11.65 -6.38
CA THR A 174 -4.35 -11.72 -5.07
C THR A 174 -4.88 -12.85 -4.19
N ARG A 175 -6.17 -13.17 -4.30
CA ARG A 175 -6.76 -14.35 -3.63
C ARG A 175 -6.08 -15.63 -4.12
N ASP A 176 -5.80 -15.75 -5.41
CA ASP A 176 -5.13 -16.93 -5.98
C ASP A 176 -3.71 -17.10 -5.43
N PHE A 177 -2.95 -16.01 -5.32
CA PHE A 177 -1.61 -16.03 -4.70
C PHE A 177 -1.67 -16.49 -3.23
N LEU A 178 -2.63 -15.97 -2.47
CA LEU A 178 -2.80 -16.33 -1.06
C LEU A 178 -3.23 -17.79 -0.92
N ALA A 179 -4.22 -18.25 -1.70
CA ALA A 179 -4.69 -19.63 -1.68
C ALA A 179 -3.56 -20.62 -2.01
N LYS A 180 -2.80 -20.40 -3.08
CA LYS A 180 -1.64 -21.22 -3.42
C LYS A 180 -0.58 -21.22 -2.32
N ALA A 181 -0.26 -20.06 -1.75
CA ALA A 181 0.72 -19.97 -0.69
C ALA A 181 0.32 -20.74 0.58
N THR A 182 -0.98 -20.78 0.94
CA THR A 182 -1.46 -21.57 2.09
C THR A 182 -1.30 -23.09 1.91
N VAL A 183 -1.26 -23.58 0.68
CA VAL A 183 -1.04 -25.02 0.39
C VAL A 183 0.43 -25.33 0.08
N GLY A 184 1.34 -24.39 0.36
CA GLY A 184 2.78 -24.57 0.18
C GLY A 184 3.34 -24.09 -1.17
N ASP A 185 2.50 -23.60 -2.09
CA ASP A 185 2.92 -23.05 -3.38
C ASP A 185 3.00 -21.51 -3.34
N GLY A 186 3.89 -20.99 -2.48
CA GLY A 186 4.06 -19.55 -2.28
C GLY A 186 5.00 -18.86 -3.27
N LYS A 187 5.59 -19.57 -4.24
CA LYS A 187 6.70 -19.05 -5.06
C LYS A 187 6.30 -17.83 -5.89
N ASP A 188 5.15 -17.88 -6.54
CA ASP A 188 4.71 -16.76 -7.38
C ASP A 188 4.25 -15.56 -6.54
N PHE A 189 3.68 -15.79 -5.35
CA PHE A 189 3.39 -14.72 -4.42
C PHE A 189 4.70 -14.04 -3.93
N ALA A 190 5.73 -14.82 -3.57
CA ALA A 190 7.02 -14.27 -3.17
C ALA A 190 7.70 -13.47 -4.31
N LYS A 191 7.66 -13.97 -5.56
CA LYS A 191 8.11 -13.19 -6.74
C LYS A 191 7.33 -11.89 -6.88
N ARG A 192 6.02 -11.91 -6.61
CA ARG A 192 5.17 -10.72 -6.69
C ARG A 192 5.54 -9.69 -5.62
N VAL A 193 5.80 -10.13 -4.40
CA VAL A 193 6.29 -9.27 -3.31
C VAL A 193 7.63 -8.63 -3.69
N LEU A 194 8.58 -9.42 -4.21
CA LEU A 194 9.87 -8.90 -4.72
C LEU A 194 9.68 -7.85 -5.80
N HIS A 195 8.83 -8.14 -6.78
CA HIS A 195 8.58 -7.23 -7.90
C HIS A 195 7.92 -5.94 -7.41
N ALA A 196 6.90 -6.04 -6.55
CA ALA A 196 6.21 -4.88 -5.98
C ALA A 196 7.15 -4.01 -5.12
N HIS A 197 8.02 -4.63 -4.32
CA HIS A 197 9.03 -3.92 -3.54
C HIS A 197 10.01 -3.17 -4.45
N GLN A 198 10.44 -3.84 -5.51
CA GLN A 198 11.39 -3.27 -6.46
C GLN A 198 10.78 -2.12 -7.27
N ILE A 199 9.52 -2.25 -7.72
CA ILE A 199 8.79 -1.16 -8.37
C ILE A 199 8.59 0.01 -7.41
N ALA A 200 8.27 -0.22 -6.13
CA ALA A 200 8.14 0.86 -5.16
C ALA A 200 9.43 1.69 -5.03
N LYS A 201 10.60 1.03 -5.04
CA LYS A 201 11.91 1.72 -5.06
C LYS A 201 12.11 2.49 -6.36
N ASP A 202 11.83 1.87 -7.51
CA ASP A 202 12.04 2.46 -8.83
C ASP A 202 11.07 3.62 -9.14
N ARG A 203 9.90 3.66 -8.47
CA ARG A 203 8.96 4.78 -8.57
C ARG A 203 9.53 6.08 -8.02
N ASN A 204 10.51 6.04 -7.13
CA ASN A 204 11.20 7.24 -6.65
C ASN A 204 12.40 7.52 -7.57
N HIS A 205 12.13 8.05 -8.76
CA HIS A 205 13.17 8.36 -9.73
C HIS A 205 14.00 9.56 -9.27
N PRO A 206 15.34 9.54 -9.40
CA PRO A 206 16.21 10.62 -8.94
C PRO A 206 15.90 11.97 -9.59
N GLU A 207 15.66 11.98 -10.90
CA GLU A 207 15.38 13.22 -11.64
C GLU A 207 13.90 13.63 -11.66
N LEU A 208 12.98 12.66 -11.78
CA LEU A 208 11.55 12.91 -12.01
C LEU A 208 10.73 12.92 -10.71
N GLY A 209 11.34 12.54 -9.58
CA GLY A 209 10.60 12.27 -8.35
C GLY A 209 9.70 11.06 -8.49
N ARG A 210 8.49 11.14 -7.93
CA ARG A 210 7.59 9.99 -7.89
C ARG A 210 6.93 9.77 -9.25
N VAL A 211 7.17 8.63 -9.87
CA VAL A 211 6.53 8.21 -11.13
C VAL A 211 5.45 7.14 -10.90
N SER A 212 4.62 6.92 -11.92
CA SER A 212 3.64 5.84 -11.96
C SER A 212 4.32 4.47 -11.95
N SER A 213 3.59 3.42 -11.52
CA SER A 213 4.11 2.05 -11.51
C SER A 213 4.46 1.57 -12.93
N MET A 214 3.63 1.91 -13.91
CA MET A 214 3.86 1.62 -15.33
C MET A 214 5.17 2.27 -15.83
N THR A 215 5.39 3.54 -15.49
CA THR A 215 6.60 4.27 -15.89
C THR A 215 7.85 3.68 -15.25
N ALA A 216 7.81 3.36 -13.95
CA ALA A 216 8.92 2.70 -13.26
C ALA A 216 9.26 1.35 -13.90
N GLN A 217 8.23 0.54 -14.21
CA GLN A 217 8.40 -0.76 -14.87
C GLN A 217 9.01 -0.60 -16.27
N MET A 218 8.53 0.36 -17.06
CA MET A 218 9.03 0.61 -18.41
C MET A 218 10.49 1.06 -18.41
N LEU A 219 10.85 2.02 -17.56
CA LEU A 219 12.24 2.47 -17.41
C LEU A 219 13.15 1.30 -17.00
N ARG A 220 12.70 0.44 -16.09
CA ARG A 220 13.42 -0.79 -15.71
C ARG A 220 13.63 -1.73 -16.90
N MET A 221 12.59 -1.99 -17.70
CA MET A 221 12.69 -2.87 -18.87
C MET A 221 13.66 -2.32 -19.93
N MET A 222 13.80 -1.00 -20.00
CA MET A 222 14.76 -0.31 -20.88
C MET A 222 16.19 -0.27 -20.31
N GLY A 223 16.46 -0.89 -19.15
CA GLY A 223 17.77 -0.85 -18.51
C GLY A 223 18.06 0.43 -17.73
N LYS A 224 17.02 1.15 -17.30
CA LYS A 224 17.10 2.44 -16.57
C LYS A 224 17.93 3.48 -17.35
N PRO A 225 17.48 3.87 -18.55
CA PRO A 225 18.20 4.87 -19.35
C PRO A 225 18.27 6.20 -18.60
N GLU A 226 19.29 7.00 -18.91
CA GLU A 226 19.32 8.39 -18.48
C GLU A 226 18.13 9.14 -19.08
N VAL A 227 17.37 9.84 -18.23
CA VAL A 227 16.23 10.65 -18.65
C VAL A 227 16.66 12.10 -18.72
N GLN A 228 16.64 12.65 -19.93
CA GLN A 228 17.00 14.03 -20.20
C GLN A 228 15.79 14.94 -19.95
N ILE A 229 16.03 16.16 -19.46
CA ILE A 229 15.00 17.19 -19.31
C ILE A 229 15.34 18.31 -20.29
N PRO A 230 14.58 18.44 -21.39
CA PRO A 230 14.76 19.52 -22.36
C PRO A 230 14.64 20.91 -21.73
N GLN A 231 15.34 21.88 -22.30
CA GLN A 231 15.31 23.29 -21.89
C GLN A 231 14.27 24.07 -22.69
N LYS A 232 13.87 25.24 -22.16
CA LYS A 232 12.97 26.14 -22.86
C LYS A 232 13.53 26.53 -24.24
N GLY A 233 12.71 26.38 -25.27
CA GLY A 233 13.07 26.63 -26.67
C GLY A 233 13.54 25.39 -27.43
N ASP A 234 13.80 24.26 -26.76
CA ASP A 234 14.14 23.02 -27.45
C ASP A 234 12.96 22.52 -28.30
N GLU A 235 13.26 22.03 -29.51
CA GLU A 235 12.31 21.29 -30.33
C GLU A 235 12.44 19.78 -30.07
N LEU A 236 11.34 19.15 -29.70
CA LEU A 236 11.29 17.74 -29.39
C LEU A 236 10.28 17.02 -30.29
N LYS A 237 10.80 16.14 -31.14
CA LYS A 237 10.01 15.19 -31.92
C LYS A 237 10.32 13.77 -31.48
N GLY A 238 9.29 12.97 -31.23
CA GLY A 238 9.46 11.60 -30.77
C GLY A 238 8.16 10.86 -30.54
N GLN A 239 8.26 9.72 -29.88
CA GLN A 239 7.14 8.86 -29.51
C GLN A 239 6.94 8.88 -27.99
N ILE A 240 5.69 9.01 -27.55
CA ILE A 240 5.32 8.94 -26.14
C ILE A 240 5.47 7.49 -25.67
N LEU A 241 6.38 7.27 -24.73
CA LEU A 241 6.56 5.98 -24.06
C LEU A 241 5.47 5.78 -23.01
N THR A 242 5.23 6.79 -22.18
CA THR A 242 4.28 6.75 -21.08
C THR A 242 3.98 8.16 -20.58
N VAL A 243 2.84 8.35 -19.94
CA VAL A 243 2.49 9.57 -19.22
C VAL A 243 2.32 9.22 -17.75
N SER A 244 3.09 9.91 -16.91
CA SER A 244 3.14 9.73 -15.46
C SER A 244 2.74 11.03 -14.79
N TYR A 245 1.54 11.10 -14.23
CA TYR A 245 0.99 12.31 -13.63
C TYR A 245 0.97 13.48 -14.64
N ASP A 246 1.85 14.46 -14.46
CA ASP A 246 2.05 15.65 -15.29
C ASP A 246 3.30 15.55 -16.19
N THR A 247 3.96 14.40 -16.24
CA THR A 247 5.19 14.19 -17.00
C THR A 247 4.97 13.16 -18.11
N ALA A 248 5.26 13.54 -19.36
CA ALA A 248 5.34 12.62 -20.49
C ALA A 248 6.79 12.20 -20.75
N LEU A 249 7.03 10.89 -20.90
CA LEU A 249 8.31 10.39 -21.40
C LEU A 249 8.26 10.24 -22.91
N VAL A 250 9.16 10.91 -23.61
CA VAL A 250 9.27 10.94 -25.06
C VAL A 250 10.57 10.27 -25.48
N ALA A 251 10.51 9.24 -26.32
CA ALA A 251 11.67 8.62 -26.92
C ALA A 251 11.94 9.16 -28.34
N ASN A 252 13.21 9.40 -28.64
CA ASN A 252 13.69 9.68 -29.98
C ASN A 252 15.11 9.12 -30.18
N ALA A 253 15.74 9.43 -31.33
CA ALA A 253 17.09 8.96 -31.65
C ALA A 253 18.17 9.44 -30.66
N ARG A 254 17.90 10.48 -29.86
CA ARG A 254 18.84 11.07 -28.88
C ARG A 254 18.64 10.52 -27.45
N GLY A 255 17.60 9.71 -27.22
CA GLY A 255 17.33 9.09 -25.92
C GLY A 255 15.89 9.30 -25.43
N VAL A 256 15.73 9.24 -24.10
CA VAL A 256 14.44 9.42 -23.41
C VAL A 256 14.42 10.80 -22.76
N HIS A 257 13.35 11.54 -23.03
CA HIS A 257 13.16 12.91 -22.57
C HIS A 257 11.92 13.00 -21.68
N ALA A 258 12.00 13.70 -20.56
CA ALA A 258 10.86 13.98 -19.70
C ALA A 258 10.36 15.40 -19.94
N VAL A 259 9.06 15.53 -20.24
CA VAL A 259 8.44 16.79 -20.66
C VAL A 259 7.15 17.01 -19.85
N ASP A 260 6.95 18.22 -19.33
CA ASP A 260 5.67 18.60 -18.70
C ASP A 260 4.55 18.50 -19.75
N VAL A 261 3.45 17.84 -19.40
CA VAL A 261 2.31 17.62 -20.29
C VAL A 261 1.70 18.92 -20.83
N LYS A 262 1.92 20.07 -20.19
CA LYS A 262 1.51 21.40 -20.66
C LYS A 262 2.15 21.83 -21.97
N ASN A 263 3.27 21.22 -22.36
CA ASN A 263 3.92 21.49 -23.65
C ASN A 263 3.20 20.81 -24.84
N PHE A 264 2.12 20.06 -24.59
CA PHE A 264 1.30 19.44 -25.62
C PHE A 264 -0.10 20.05 -25.65
N ALA A 265 -0.66 20.22 -26.85
CA ALA A 265 -1.99 20.80 -27.04
C ALA A 265 -3.11 19.97 -26.36
N ASN A 266 -2.91 18.64 -26.28
CA ASN A 266 -3.78 17.71 -25.58
C ASN A 266 -2.90 16.75 -24.77
N THR A 267 -3.45 16.17 -23.70
CA THR A 267 -2.75 15.14 -22.92
C THR A 267 -2.32 14.01 -23.86
N PRO A 268 -1.01 13.78 -24.01
CA PRO A 268 -0.51 12.80 -24.94
C PRO A 268 -0.92 11.39 -24.50
N GLN A 269 -1.09 10.50 -25.48
CA GLN A 269 -1.37 9.08 -25.23
C GLN A 269 -0.12 8.25 -25.46
N THR A 270 0.02 7.15 -24.72
CA THR A 270 1.08 6.17 -24.96
C THR A 270 1.10 5.76 -26.43
N ASN A 271 2.31 5.63 -26.99
CA ASN A 271 2.62 5.36 -28.40
C ASN A 271 2.31 6.49 -29.39
N ALA A 272 1.72 7.62 -28.98
CA ALA A 272 1.47 8.74 -29.88
C ALA A 272 2.80 9.36 -30.36
N ARG A 273 2.84 9.79 -31.62
CA ARG A 273 3.94 10.62 -32.13
C ARG A 273 3.63 12.08 -31.83
N VAL A 274 4.61 12.77 -31.26
CA VAL A 274 4.49 14.17 -30.85
C VAL A 274 5.58 15.02 -31.46
N ASN A 275 5.26 16.30 -31.64
CA ASN A 275 6.21 17.38 -31.86
C ASN A 275 5.84 18.50 -30.89
N ALA A 276 6.79 18.96 -30.08
CA ALA A 276 6.57 20.02 -29.11
C ALA A 276 7.78 20.95 -29.09
N VAL A 277 7.51 22.25 -28.96
CA VAL A 277 8.52 23.24 -28.56
C VAL A 277 8.37 23.41 -27.06
N ILE A 278 9.46 23.34 -26.32
CA ILE A 278 9.43 23.34 -24.87
C ILE A 278 9.23 24.79 -24.38
N GLU A 279 8.07 25.07 -23.79
CA GLU A 279 7.75 26.36 -23.18
C GLU A 279 7.75 26.30 -21.64
N HIS A 280 7.35 25.15 -21.10
CA HIS A 280 7.28 24.83 -19.69
C HIS A 280 8.36 23.80 -19.33
N GLU A 281 9.43 24.26 -18.67
CA GLU A 281 10.49 23.37 -18.19
C GLU A 281 10.02 22.49 -17.02
N LEU A 282 10.44 21.23 -17.02
CA LEU A 282 10.22 20.32 -15.91
C LEU A 282 11.24 20.60 -14.80
N ALA A 283 10.78 20.77 -13.56
CA ALA A 283 11.67 20.91 -12.42
C ALA A 283 12.30 19.55 -12.06
N SER A 284 13.62 19.40 -12.26
CA SER A 284 14.36 18.23 -11.76
C SER A 284 14.38 18.20 -10.23
N LYS A 285 14.14 17.02 -9.65
CA LYS A 285 14.28 16.80 -8.21
C LYS A 285 15.73 17.04 -7.74
N SER A 286 16.72 16.55 -8.47
CA SER A 286 18.14 16.72 -8.13
C SER A 286 18.59 18.20 -8.17
N ARG A 287 17.96 19.03 -9.01
CA ARG A 287 18.18 20.49 -9.02
C ARG A 287 17.49 21.19 -7.85
N SER A 288 16.30 20.74 -7.45
CA SER A 288 15.56 21.34 -6.34
C SER A 288 16.23 21.11 -4.97
N GLU A 289 16.86 19.95 -4.75
CA GLU A 289 17.61 19.65 -3.53
C GLU A 289 18.94 20.45 -3.47
N LYS A 290 19.66 20.60 -4.59
CA LYS A 290 20.86 21.46 -4.66
C LYS A 290 20.56 22.96 -4.48
N GLY A 291 19.36 23.41 -4.83
CA GLY A 291 18.90 24.79 -4.57
C GLY A 291 18.65 25.07 -3.09
N ASN A 292 18.22 24.05 -2.33
CA ASN A 292 18.03 24.14 -0.88
C ASN A 292 19.35 24.08 -0.09
N GLU A 293 20.37 23.37 -0.58
CA GLU A 293 21.71 23.40 0.07
C GLU A 293 22.41 24.76 -0.12
N LYS A 294 22.20 25.44 -1.25
CA LYS A 294 22.79 26.78 -1.49
C LYS A 294 22.14 27.91 -0.66
N THR A 295 20.92 27.73 -0.16
CA THR A 295 20.24 28.74 0.67
C THR A 295 20.56 28.63 2.16
N VAL A 296 21.16 27.53 2.62
CA VAL A 296 21.63 27.36 4.01
C VAL A 296 23.07 27.87 4.20
N ALA A 297 23.86 27.99 3.11
CA ALA A 297 25.27 28.37 3.18
C ALA A 297 25.56 29.88 3.23
N ASP A 298 24.54 30.76 3.13
CA ASP A 298 24.74 32.22 3.02
C ASP A 298 24.09 33.05 4.14
N LYS A 299 23.86 32.45 5.31
CA LYS A 299 23.52 33.19 6.54
C LYS A 299 24.44 32.79 7.69
N GLY A 300 25.65 33.32 7.68
CA GLY A 300 26.61 33.06 8.75
C GLY A 300 27.87 33.90 8.70
N ARG A 301 27.77 35.23 8.57
CA ARG A 301 28.85 36.12 9.01
C ARG A 301 28.37 37.54 9.32
N SER A 302 28.77 38.01 10.51
CA SER A 302 28.50 39.30 11.20
C SER A 302 27.47 39.17 12.33
N GLU A 303 27.69 39.60 13.56
CA GLU A 303 28.83 40.21 14.27
C GLU A 303 28.62 39.90 15.76
N ASP A 304 29.72 39.66 16.47
CA ASP A 304 29.78 39.54 17.92
C ASP A 304 30.09 40.92 18.52
N ARG A 305 29.28 41.37 19.50
CA ARG A 305 29.67 42.21 20.66
C ARG A 305 28.44 42.71 21.44
N GLY A 306 28.44 42.46 22.75
CA GLY A 306 27.72 43.31 23.71
C GLY A 306 27.05 42.56 24.87
N ALA A 307 27.77 42.46 25.99
CA ALA A 307 27.39 41.79 27.24
C ALA A 307 26.23 42.47 28.02
N ALA A 308 25.46 41.69 28.79
CA ALA A 308 25.05 42.00 30.18
C ALA A 308 24.24 40.86 30.86
N GLU A 309 24.77 40.41 32.00
CA GLU A 309 24.15 39.92 33.25
C GLU A 309 22.95 38.95 33.34
N LYS A 310 23.24 37.80 33.99
CA LYS A 310 22.58 37.16 35.16
C LYS A 310 21.06 37.05 35.20
N THR A 311 20.56 35.81 35.23
CA THR A 311 20.07 35.17 36.47
C THR A 311 19.86 33.66 36.31
N GLU A 312 20.48 32.89 37.19
CA GLU A 312 20.21 31.46 37.42
C GLU A 312 18.83 31.27 38.06
N LYS A 313 18.03 30.31 37.59
CA LYS A 313 17.10 29.55 38.45
C LYS A 313 17.00 28.09 37.99
N THR A 314 17.75 27.26 38.69
CA THR A 314 17.62 25.80 38.78
C THR A 314 16.26 25.43 39.36
N ILE A 315 15.50 24.54 38.70
CA ILE A 315 14.37 23.84 39.31
C ILE A 315 14.68 22.34 39.29
N LYS A 316 14.83 21.77 40.49
CA LYS A 316 15.04 20.34 40.73
C LYS A 316 13.72 19.56 40.57
N LEU A 317 13.82 18.42 39.89
CA LEU A 317 12.81 17.36 39.78
C LEU A 317 12.63 16.61 41.11
N ALA A 318 11.41 16.12 41.37
CA ALA A 318 11.12 15.13 42.41
C ALA A 318 10.58 13.82 41.78
N PRO A 319 10.93 12.63 42.31
CA PRO A 319 10.65 11.32 41.69
C PRO A 319 9.26 10.73 42.07
N PRO A 320 8.85 9.61 41.43
CA PRO A 320 7.48 9.10 41.48
C PRO A 320 7.16 8.41 42.81
N GLN A 321 5.90 8.50 43.25
CA GLN A 321 5.39 7.76 44.40
C GLN A 321 4.38 6.67 44.01
N SER A 322 4.71 5.45 44.40
CA SER A 322 3.84 4.31 44.79
C SER A 322 4.78 3.29 45.46
N PRO A 323 4.38 2.40 46.39
CA PRO A 323 3.03 1.85 46.62
C PRO A 323 2.64 1.63 48.13
N SER A 324 1.37 1.32 48.44
CA SER A 324 0.96 0.54 49.64
C SER A 324 -0.54 0.21 49.61
N LYS A 325 -0.93 -1.04 49.29
CA LYS A 325 -1.43 -2.14 50.16
C LYS A 325 -2.89 -2.03 50.69
N TYR A 326 -3.66 -3.08 50.37
CA TYR A 326 -4.67 -3.81 51.17
C TYR A 326 -5.83 -3.04 51.85
N ARG A 327 -7.10 -3.38 51.52
CA ARG A 327 -7.95 -4.37 52.24
C ARG A 327 -9.40 -4.43 51.69
N SER A 328 -9.88 -5.66 51.50
CA SER A 328 -11.25 -6.21 51.68
C SER A 328 -12.48 -5.28 51.78
N ARG A 329 -13.48 -5.55 50.94
CA ARG A 329 -14.77 -6.15 51.35
C ARG A 329 -15.45 -6.81 50.16
#